data_AF-A0A397J8P5-F1
#
_entry.id   AF-A0A397J8P5-F1
#
_cell.length_a   1.000
_cell.length_b   1.000
_cell.length_c   1.000
_cell.angle_alpha   90.00
_cell.angle_beta   90.00
_cell.angle_gamma   90.00
#
_symmetry.space_group_name_H-M   'P 1'
#
loop_
_entity.id
_entity.type
_entity.pdbx_description
1 polymer ?
#
loop_
_entity_poly.entity_id
_entity_poly.type
_entity_poly.pdbx_seq_one_letter_code
_entity_poly.pdbx_strand_id
1 'polypeptide(L)'
;MSILISKIETLFLEGSLEAICFAIIIYLTRKGTTILPLNDIKGFLECAVNASLEKITDFERKMKVLEVLTQQMLSAELARPSLFCVLLLKVRDAGPEERCGLDTVKGLNVEQEAIPNHSREEIDQNLRALQSKLGAPIADTDISLYSALKTNLISIDHSELTWRDPEANMIIADDSVLVKNLGQRQMQVFLEPRESMKCILPTSITSKCVEFSNNFNRADVSKVLRNVVHNKEWKEKESKLIKRTNHILGVLEGVWNNPAFASSEIRGTQSEGTYVTDIIVPLLRASLEDLPNGGIFLSTAERQSMASKARKSFGPNEERSTHKTPIGKKPDVMVMAKYGGKIFELAYVESSRILCTRSKREDDSVKLWREALDGISFVGVACRPTNNQFGIVGIQVAGEDLYLNILVKDASGIPRYFYVNQVEISFTKNTSWRVEPLIRLLLTLRNIMIVNQSLLIQALEQANTRPPRNATQSPTVIFPSHK
;
A
#
# COMPACT_ATOMS: atom_id res chain seq x y z
N MET A 1 40.98 -12.37 -9.42
CA MET A 1 40.96 -11.85 -8.05
C MET A 1 41.35 -10.37 -8.03
N SER A 2 42.54 -9.97 -8.50
CA SER A 2 42.93 -8.54 -8.60
C SER A 2 42.02 -7.69 -9.51
N ILE A 3 41.50 -8.27 -10.60
CA ILE A 3 40.57 -7.60 -11.53
C ILE A 3 39.23 -7.22 -10.86
N LEU A 4 38.78 -7.99 -9.87
CA LEU A 4 37.52 -7.70 -9.18
C LEU A 4 37.70 -6.56 -8.16
N ILE A 5 38.80 -6.61 -7.41
CA ILE A 5 39.20 -5.54 -6.48
C ILE A 5 39.37 -4.23 -7.25
N SER A 6 40.06 -4.25 -8.40
CA SER A 6 40.25 -3.03 -9.22
C SER A 6 38.93 -2.46 -9.73
N LYS A 7 37.95 -3.30 -10.10
CA LYS A 7 36.61 -2.83 -10.52
C LYS A 7 35.83 -2.18 -9.36
N ILE A 8 35.96 -2.72 -8.15
CA ILE A 8 35.35 -2.15 -6.95
C ILE A 8 36.04 -0.83 -6.59
N GLU A 9 37.37 -0.75 -6.67
CA GLU A 9 38.12 0.50 -6.50
C GLU A 9 37.70 1.56 -7.53
N THR A 10 37.57 1.20 -8.81
CA THR A 10 37.05 2.12 -9.84
C THR A 10 35.64 2.62 -9.51
N LEU A 11 34.75 1.75 -9.02
CA LEU A 11 33.42 2.17 -8.56
C LEU A 11 33.51 3.19 -7.41
N PHE A 12 34.41 2.99 -6.44
CA PHE A 12 34.59 3.90 -5.31
C PHE A 12 35.20 5.25 -5.72
N LEU A 13 36.15 5.25 -6.65
CA LEU A 13 36.86 6.45 -7.07
C LEU A 13 36.06 7.27 -8.10
N GLU A 14 35.42 6.59 -9.05
CA GLU A 14 34.87 7.22 -10.26
C GLU A 14 33.35 7.06 -10.39
N GLY A 15 32.73 6.12 -9.67
CA GLY A 15 31.28 5.92 -9.69
C GLY A 15 30.49 7.08 -9.08
N SER A 16 29.19 7.18 -9.37
CA SER A 16 28.34 8.16 -8.66
C SER A 16 28.21 7.79 -7.19
N LEU A 17 27.91 8.76 -6.32
CA LEU A 17 27.73 8.50 -4.89
C LEU A 17 26.57 7.53 -4.64
N GLU A 18 25.52 7.55 -5.46
CA GLU A 18 24.41 6.59 -5.34
C GLU A 18 24.80 5.17 -5.75
N ALA A 19 25.79 5.01 -6.62
CA ALA A 19 26.27 3.71 -7.08
C ALA A 19 27.17 2.99 -6.06
N ILE A 20 27.62 3.69 -5.00
CA ILE A 20 28.47 3.13 -3.94
C ILE A 20 27.57 2.45 -2.89
N CYS A 21 27.15 1.22 -3.17
CA CYS A 21 26.36 0.41 -2.24
C CYS A 21 26.72 -1.09 -2.31
N PHE A 22 26.41 -1.82 -1.24
CA PHE A 22 26.75 -3.24 -1.13
C PHE A 22 26.09 -4.11 -2.22
N ALA A 23 24.88 -3.75 -2.67
CA ALA A 23 24.15 -4.47 -3.71
C ALA A 23 24.88 -4.45 -5.07
N ILE A 24 25.47 -3.32 -5.45
CA ILE A 24 26.24 -3.19 -6.69
C ILE A 24 27.54 -3.98 -6.61
N ILE A 25 28.16 -4.06 -5.44
CA ILE A 25 29.36 -4.90 -5.23
C ILE A 25 29.03 -6.38 -5.39
N ILE A 26 27.90 -6.86 -4.82
CA ILE A 26 27.44 -8.23 -5.05
C ILE A 26 27.26 -8.48 -6.55
N TYR A 27 26.64 -7.53 -7.27
CA TYR A 27 26.47 -7.64 -8.71
C TYR A 27 27.81 -7.74 -9.46
N LEU A 28 28.81 -6.92 -9.09
CA LEU A 28 30.15 -6.96 -9.68
C LEU A 28 30.88 -8.29 -9.42
N THR A 29 30.55 -8.98 -8.32
CA THR A 29 31.13 -10.29 -7.97
C THR A 29 30.47 -11.47 -8.71
N ARG A 30 29.37 -11.23 -9.45
CA ARG A 30 28.62 -12.26 -10.16
C ARG A 30 29.37 -12.73 -11.41
N LYS A 31 29.42 -14.06 -11.62
CA LYS A 31 29.95 -14.67 -12.84
C LYS A 31 28.88 -15.59 -13.44
N GLY A 32 28.10 -15.10 -14.40
CA GLY A 32 26.97 -15.86 -14.96
C GLY A 32 25.77 -15.90 -14.00
N THR A 33 25.32 -17.07 -13.55
CA THR A 33 24.25 -17.23 -12.55
C THR A 33 24.78 -17.44 -11.13
N THR A 34 26.09 -17.56 -10.94
CA THR A 34 26.71 -17.85 -9.64
C THR A 34 27.33 -16.61 -9.00
N ILE A 35 27.20 -16.53 -7.68
CA ILE A 35 27.75 -15.46 -6.82
C ILE A 35 28.81 -16.10 -5.92
N LEU A 36 29.89 -15.36 -5.66
CA LEU A 36 30.94 -15.82 -4.76
C LEU A 36 30.42 -15.98 -3.32
N PRO A 37 31.01 -16.88 -2.52
CA PRO A 37 30.70 -16.97 -1.10
C PRO A 37 30.84 -15.62 -0.39
N LEU A 38 29.91 -15.32 0.52
CA LEU A 38 29.84 -14.01 1.20
C LEU A 38 31.14 -13.66 1.95
N ASN A 39 31.83 -14.65 2.51
CA ASN A 39 33.12 -14.46 3.19
C ASN A 39 34.23 -14.01 2.23
N ASP A 40 34.20 -14.49 0.98
CA ASP A 40 35.17 -14.09 -0.04
C ASP A 40 34.87 -12.66 -0.51
N ILE A 41 33.59 -12.34 -0.73
CA ILE A 41 33.13 -10.98 -1.07
C ILE A 41 33.55 -9.99 0.02
N LYS A 42 33.42 -10.38 1.29
CA LYS A 42 33.87 -9.60 2.45
C LYS A 42 35.36 -9.28 2.39
N GLY A 43 36.20 -10.30 2.16
CA GLY A 43 37.64 -10.11 2.04
C GLY A 43 38.02 -9.14 0.92
N PHE A 44 37.35 -9.26 -0.24
CA PHE A 44 37.62 -8.36 -1.37
C PHE A 44 37.16 -6.92 -1.12
N LEU A 45 36.02 -6.75 -0.45
CA LEU A 45 35.48 -5.45 -0.11
C LEU A 45 36.39 -4.69 0.87
N GLU A 46 36.82 -5.35 1.94
CA GLU A 46 37.74 -4.75 2.93
C GLU A 46 39.04 -4.29 2.28
N CYS A 47 39.62 -5.12 1.39
CA CYS A 47 40.81 -4.74 0.63
C CYS A 47 40.55 -3.52 -0.27
N ALA A 48 39.44 -3.49 -1.02
CA ALA A 48 39.13 -2.40 -1.95
C ALA A 48 38.82 -1.08 -1.22
N VAL A 49 38.14 -1.14 -0.07
CA VAL A 49 37.85 0.04 0.77
C VAL A 49 39.16 0.63 1.30
N ASN A 50 40.03 -0.20 1.90
CA ASN A 50 41.30 0.27 2.43
C ASN A 50 42.18 0.90 1.33
N ALA A 51 42.25 0.27 0.16
CA ALA A 51 43.01 0.81 -0.98
C ALA A 51 42.42 2.11 -1.57
N SER A 52 41.10 2.33 -1.43
CA SER A 52 40.42 3.51 -1.98
C SER A 52 40.40 4.69 -1.03
N LEU A 53 40.36 4.46 0.29
CA LEU A 53 40.27 5.53 1.29
C LEU A 53 41.48 6.48 1.28
N GLU A 54 42.67 5.95 0.97
CA GLU A 54 43.89 6.74 0.82
C GLU A 54 43.86 7.64 -0.44
N LYS A 55 43.08 7.26 -1.45
CA LYS A 55 43.02 7.92 -2.77
C LYS A 55 41.87 8.94 -2.87
N ILE A 56 40.84 8.84 -2.04
CA ILE A 56 39.68 9.75 -2.06
C ILE A 56 39.97 10.98 -1.19
N THR A 57 39.87 12.19 -1.75
CA THR A 57 39.98 13.43 -0.98
C THR A 57 38.62 13.97 -0.51
N ASP A 58 37.56 13.66 -1.25
CA ASP A 58 36.19 14.09 -0.97
C ASP A 58 35.59 13.39 0.27
N PHE A 59 35.06 14.20 1.20
CA PHE A 59 34.58 13.72 2.50
C PHE A 59 33.28 12.92 2.37
N GLU A 60 32.36 13.34 1.51
CA GLU A 60 31.07 12.70 1.30
C GLU A 60 31.24 11.31 0.67
N ARG A 61 32.10 11.21 -0.35
CA ARG A 61 32.51 9.95 -0.97
C ARG A 61 33.22 9.02 0.00
N LYS A 62 34.13 9.54 0.83
CA LYS A 62 34.79 8.77 1.90
C LYS A 62 33.78 8.14 2.85
N MET A 63 32.80 8.93 3.30
CA MET A 63 31.72 8.45 4.17
C MET A 63 30.89 7.37 3.47
N LYS A 64 30.57 7.55 2.18
CA LYS A 64 29.80 6.59 1.39
C LYS A 64 30.51 5.25 1.22
N VAL A 65 31.82 5.27 0.95
CA VAL A 65 32.65 4.05 0.85
C VAL A 65 32.74 3.31 2.19
N LEU A 66 32.86 4.03 3.31
CA LEU A 66 32.83 3.43 4.66
C LEU A 66 31.46 2.83 5.00
N GLU A 67 30.37 3.49 4.57
CA GLU A 67 29.00 3.02 4.81
C GLU A 67 28.77 1.61 4.24
N VAL A 68 29.42 1.27 3.12
CA VAL A 68 29.35 -0.07 2.51
C VAL A 68 29.79 -1.18 3.48
N LEU A 69 30.79 -0.92 4.33
CA LEU A 69 31.22 -1.87 5.37
C LEU A 69 30.20 -2.00 6.50
N THR A 70 29.37 -0.98 6.75
CA THR A 70 28.31 -1.06 7.76
C THR A 70 27.03 -1.73 7.25
N GLN A 71 26.72 -1.58 5.95
CA GLN A 71 25.65 -2.33 5.26
C GLN A 71 25.89 -3.86 5.33
N GLN A 72 27.14 -4.27 5.52
CA GLN A 72 27.57 -5.66 5.74
C GLN A 72 26.91 -6.33 6.95
N MET A 73 26.73 -5.60 8.07
CA MET A 73 26.25 -6.18 9.33
C MET A 73 24.77 -6.59 9.27
N LEU A 74 23.98 -6.01 8.35
CA LEU A 74 22.59 -6.41 8.13
C LEU A 74 22.44 -7.68 7.25
N SER A 75 23.49 -8.11 6.57
CA SER A 75 23.39 -9.21 5.59
C SER A 75 23.75 -10.60 6.15
N ALA A 76 24.47 -10.66 7.28
CA ALA A 76 24.90 -11.92 7.90
C ALA A 76 23.74 -12.72 8.54
N GLU A 77 22.62 -12.08 8.88
CA GLU A 77 21.40 -12.74 9.42
C GLU A 77 20.35 -13.10 8.35
N LEU A 78 20.64 -12.87 7.06
CA LEU A 78 19.67 -13.04 5.96
C LEU A 78 20.08 -14.08 4.89
N ALA A 79 20.98 -15.01 5.22
CA ALA A 79 21.35 -16.10 4.32
C ALA A 79 20.24 -17.16 4.17
N ARG A 80 19.15 -16.81 3.49
CA ARG A 80 18.21 -17.73 2.83
C ARG A 80 18.18 -17.42 1.33
N PRO A 81 18.26 -18.43 0.43
CA PRO A 81 18.23 -18.23 -1.03
C PRO A 81 16.99 -17.47 -1.53
N SER A 82 15.89 -17.48 -0.78
CA SER A 82 14.63 -16.82 -1.13
C SER A 82 14.66 -15.29 -1.04
N LEU A 83 15.65 -14.67 -0.39
CA LEU A 83 15.73 -13.20 -0.27
C LEU A 83 16.60 -12.53 -1.34
N PHE A 84 17.36 -13.27 -2.14
CA PHE A 84 18.08 -12.70 -3.28
C PHE A 84 17.11 -12.11 -4.31
N CYS A 85 15.93 -12.73 -4.48
CA CYS A 85 14.82 -12.19 -5.26
C CYS A 85 14.25 -10.90 -4.65
N VAL A 86 14.24 -10.75 -3.32
CA VAL A 86 13.74 -9.55 -2.65
C VAL A 86 14.70 -8.37 -2.83
N LEU A 87 16.01 -8.61 -2.89
CA LEU A 87 16.98 -7.56 -3.22
C LEU A 87 16.86 -7.12 -4.70
N LEU A 88 16.65 -8.07 -5.62
CA LEU A 88 16.39 -7.77 -7.03
C LEU A 88 15.06 -7.04 -7.26
N LEU A 89 14.02 -7.38 -6.49
CA LEU A 89 12.73 -6.68 -6.53
C LEU A 89 12.82 -5.26 -5.95
N LYS A 90 13.62 -5.05 -4.88
CA LYS A 90 13.84 -3.70 -4.33
C LYS A 90 14.58 -2.75 -5.27
N VAL A 91 15.43 -3.27 -6.17
CA VAL A 91 16.06 -2.45 -7.23
C VAL A 91 15.05 -2.05 -8.31
N ARG A 92 13.99 -2.84 -8.51
CA ARG A 92 12.92 -2.56 -9.50
C ARG A 92 11.96 -1.46 -9.06
N ASP A 93 11.80 -1.26 -7.75
CA ASP A 93 10.89 -0.26 -7.15
C ASP A 93 11.59 1.05 -6.71
N ALA A 94 12.85 1.21 -7.06
CA ALA A 94 13.64 2.41 -6.81
C ALA A 94 13.12 3.63 -7.60
N GLY A 95 13.15 4.80 -6.95
CA GLY A 95 12.70 6.07 -7.52
C GLY A 95 13.55 6.53 -8.72
N PRO A 96 13.09 7.53 -9.50
CA PRO A 96 13.78 7.99 -10.71
C PRO A 96 15.26 8.41 -10.49
N GLU A 97 15.60 8.87 -9.28
CA GLU A 97 16.94 9.34 -8.93
C GLU A 97 17.94 8.18 -8.71
N GLU A 98 17.50 7.02 -8.23
CA GLU A 98 18.32 5.79 -8.16
C GLU A 98 18.42 5.08 -9.52
N ARG A 99 17.54 5.41 -10.48
CA ARG A 99 17.61 4.97 -11.88
C ARG A 99 18.74 5.68 -12.66
N CYS A 100 19.03 6.94 -12.34
CA CYS A 100 20.08 7.72 -13.04
C CYS A 100 21.50 7.15 -12.85
N GLY A 101 21.78 6.46 -11.74
CA GLY A 101 23.05 5.74 -11.58
C GLY A 101 23.18 4.53 -12.50
N LEU A 102 22.06 3.91 -12.89
CA LEU A 102 22.02 2.68 -13.70
C LEU A 102 22.09 2.93 -15.21
N ASP A 103 21.58 4.06 -15.70
CA ASP A 103 21.62 4.43 -17.12
C ASP A 103 23.04 4.75 -17.62
N THR A 104 23.95 5.08 -16.70
CA THR A 104 25.36 5.40 -17.04
C THR A 104 26.17 4.14 -17.36
N VAL A 105 25.70 2.96 -16.95
CA VAL A 105 26.29 1.68 -17.31
C VAL A 105 25.58 1.16 -18.55
N LYS A 106 26.24 1.26 -19.72
CA LYS A 106 25.78 0.77 -21.04
C LYS A 106 25.55 -0.77 -21.14
N GLY A 107 24.90 -1.37 -20.14
CA GLY A 107 24.64 -2.81 -20.04
C GLY A 107 23.16 -3.17 -19.93
N LEU A 108 22.24 -2.21 -19.96
CA LEU A 108 20.80 -2.45 -19.86
C LEU A 108 20.07 -1.91 -21.09
N ASN A 109 20.37 -2.50 -22.26
CA ASN A 109 19.29 -2.66 -23.23
C ASN A 109 18.31 -3.64 -22.59
N VAL A 110 17.26 -3.10 -21.98
CA VAL A 110 16.09 -3.85 -21.58
C VAL A 110 15.44 -4.32 -22.90
N GLU A 111 15.85 -5.49 -23.39
CA GLU A 111 14.86 -6.36 -24.00
C GLU A 111 13.75 -6.48 -22.96
N GLN A 112 12.53 -6.13 -23.36
CA GLN A 112 11.30 -6.32 -22.59
C GLN A 112 11.47 -7.53 -21.68
N GLU A 113 11.36 -7.34 -20.36
CA GLU A 113 11.31 -8.47 -19.44
C GLU A 113 10.27 -9.44 -19.99
N ALA A 114 10.76 -10.54 -20.57
CA ALA A 114 9.94 -11.65 -20.94
C ALA A 114 9.26 -12.05 -19.62
N ILE A 115 7.94 -11.99 -19.61
CA ILE A 115 7.12 -12.85 -18.74
C ILE A 115 7.87 -14.18 -18.70
N PRO A 116 8.18 -14.77 -17.52
CA PRO A 116 8.81 -16.08 -17.51
C PRO A 116 7.84 -17.03 -18.22
N ASN A 117 8.03 -17.18 -19.53
CA ASN A 117 7.44 -18.24 -20.29
C ASN A 117 8.11 -19.45 -19.65
N HIS A 118 7.36 -20.19 -18.83
CA HIS A 118 7.76 -21.52 -18.43
C HIS A 118 8.31 -22.18 -19.68
N SER A 119 9.56 -22.63 -19.60
CA SER A 119 10.23 -23.10 -20.80
C SER A 119 9.44 -24.28 -21.35
N ARG A 120 9.54 -24.54 -22.65
CA ARG A 120 8.83 -25.66 -23.25
C ARG A 120 9.15 -26.97 -22.51
N GLU A 121 10.39 -27.10 -22.07
CA GLU A 121 10.89 -28.21 -21.26
C GLU A 121 10.19 -28.33 -19.90
N GLU A 122 9.90 -27.21 -19.25
CA GLU A 122 9.18 -27.18 -17.97
C GLU A 122 7.72 -27.58 -18.13
N ILE A 123 7.04 -27.09 -19.18
CA ILE A 123 5.68 -27.51 -19.53
C ILE A 123 5.66 -29.03 -19.79
N ASP A 124 6.57 -29.52 -20.61
CA ASP A 124 6.64 -30.96 -20.92
C ASP A 124 6.97 -31.79 -19.67
N GLN A 125 7.79 -31.27 -18.74
CA GLN A 125 8.08 -31.92 -17.46
C GLN A 125 6.84 -32.00 -16.57
N ASN A 126 6.07 -30.91 -16.47
CA ASN A 126 4.84 -30.85 -15.71
C ASN A 126 3.78 -31.80 -16.28
N LEU A 127 3.64 -31.87 -17.61
CA LEU A 127 2.71 -32.79 -18.28
C LEU A 127 3.07 -34.25 -18.01
N ARG A 128 4.35 -34.62 -18.10
CA ARG A 128 4.82 -35.97 -17.73
C ARG A 128 4.54 -36.29 -16.26
N ALA A 129 4.77 -35.34 -15.36
CA ALA A 129 4.51 -35.51 -13.94
C ALA A 129 3.01 -35.69 -13.65
N LEU A 130 2.15 -34.90 -14.29
CA LEU A 130 0.70 -35.01 -14.19
C LEU A 130 0.21 -36.36 -14.72
N GLN A 131 0.67 -36.77 -15.91
CA GLN A 131 0.32 -38.07 -16.51
C GLN A 131 0.76 -39.26 -15.65
N SER A 132 1.94 -39.15 -15.01
CA SER A 132 2.44 -40.15 -14.06
C SER A 132 1.53 -40.27 -12.84
N LYS A 133 1.12 -39.14 -12.24
CA LYS A 133 0.19 -39.12 -11.10
C LYS A 133 -1.19 -39.68 -11.43
N LEU A 134 -1.73 -39.35 -12.61
CA LEU A 134 -2.99 -39.93 -13.09
C LEU A 134 -2.87 -41.43 -13.40
N GLY A 135 -1.65 -41.95 -13.60
CA GLY A 135 -1.39 -43.37 -13.80
C GLY A 135 -1.34 -44.21 -12.53
N ALA A 136 -1.34 -43.59 -11.34
CA ALA A 136 -1.21 -44.26 -10.06
C ALA A 136 -2.28 -43.78 -9.07
N PRO A 137 -3.58 -44.09 -9.31
CA PRO A 137 -4.64 -43.79 -8.35
C PRO A 137 -4.40 -44.53 -7.02
N ILE A 138 -4.61 -43.83 -5.90
CA ILE A 138 -4.40 -44.37 -4.56
C ILE A 138 -5.65 -45.14 -4.08
N ALA A 139 -6.84 -44.67 -4.43
CA ALA A 139 -8.11 -45.28 -4.07
C ALA A 139 -8.79 -45.93 -5.29
N ASP A 140 -9.43 -47.08 -5.08
CA ASP A 140 -10.15 -47.80 -6.13
C ASP A 140 -11.29 -46.98 -6.74
N THR A 141 -11.89 -46.08 -5.95
CA THR A 141 -12.93 -45.15 -6.39
C THR A 141 -12.44 -44.16 -7.45
N ASP A 142 -11.14 -43.85 -7.46
CA ASP A 142 -10.55 -42.84 -8.34
C ASP A 142 -10.09 -43.43 -9.67
N ILE A 143 -9.97 -44.75 -9.78
CA ILE A 143 -9.45 -45.44 -10.98
C ILE A 143 -10.21 -45.00 -12.25
N SER A 144 -11.54 -44.96 -12.19
CA SER A 144 -12.38 -44.58 -13.33
C SER A 144 -12.20 -43.11 -13.73
N LEU A 145 -12.04 -42.21 -12.76
CA LEU A 145 -11.84 -40.79 -13.02
C LEU A 145 -10.42 -40.54 -13.57
N TYR A 146 -9.41 -41.12 -12.93
CA TYR A 146 -8.00 -40.91 -13.28
C TYR A 146 -7.67 -41.49 -14.66
N SER A 147 -8.25 -42.64 -15.01
CA SER A 147 -8.11 -43.21 -16.35
C SER A 147 -8.69 -42.30 -17.43
N ALA A 148 -9.88 -41.72 -17.23
CA ALA A 148 -10.46 -40.79 -18.20
C ALA A 148 -9.71 -39.46 -18.30
N LEU A 149 -9.28 -38.89 -17.17
CA LEU A 149 -8.44 -37.68 -17.17
C LEU A 149 -7.11 -37.93 -17.90
N LYS A 150 -6.50 -39.10 -17.70
CA LYS A 150 -5.26 -39.49 -18.40
C LYS A 150 -5.49 -39.61 -19.90
N THR A 151 -6.58 -40.25 -20.32
CA THR A 151 -6.95 -40.35 -21.74
C THR A 151 -7.17 -38.97 -22.35
N ASN A 152 -7.89 -38.09 -21.66
CA ASN A 152 -8.14 -36.73 -22.12
C ASN A 152 -6.83 -35.94 -22.21
N LEU A 153 -5.90 -36.11 -21.26
CA LEU A 153 -4.59 -35.45 -21.28
C LEU A 153 -3.70 -35.89 -22.45
N ILE A 154 -3.80 -37.15 -22.85
CA ILE A 154 -3.11 -37.66 -24.04
C ILE A 154 -3.71 -37.09 -25.33
N SER A 155 -5.02 -36.78 -25.32
CA SER A 155 -5.73 -36.27 -26.50
C SER A 155 -5.53 -34.77 -26.77
N ILE A 156 -4.99 -34.02 -25.81
CA ILE A 156 -4.68 -32.60 -25.99
C ILE A 156 -3.44 -32.48 -26.87
N ASP A 157 -3.44 -31.52 -27.79
CA ASP A 157 -2.21 -31.13 -28.48
C ASP A 157 -1.28 -30.41 -27.51
N HIS A 158 -0.25 -31.10 -27.04
CA HIS A 158 0.70 -30.52 -26.09
C HIS A 158 1.41 -29.32 -26.69
N SER A 159 1.58 -29.23 -28.01
CA SER A 159 2.29 -28.14 -28.67
C SER A 159 1.56 -26.79 -28.58
N GLU A 160 0.24 -26.81 -28.42
CA GLU A 160 -0.60 -25.61 -28.25
C GLU A 160 -0.66 -25.12 -26.80
N LEU A 161 -0.23 -25.94 -25.83
CA LEU A 161 -0.25 -25.57 -24.41
C LEU A 161 0.79 -24.49 -24.09
N THR A 162 0.34 -23.51 -23.33
CA THR A 162 1.12 -22.40 -22.78
C THR A 162 1.10 -22.44 -21.26
N TRP A 163 1.96 -21.66 -20.62
CA TRP A 163 1.96 -21.53 -19.15
C TRP A 163 0.62 -21.02 -18.57
N ARG A 164 -0.26 -20.46 -19.40
CA ARG A 164 -1.59 -20.00 -18.98
C ARG A 164 -2.56 -21.16 -18.79
N ASP A 165 -2.27 -22.30 -19.38
CA ASP A 165 -3.10 -23.49 -19.32
C ASP A 165 -2.85 -24.23 -17.99
N PRO A 166 -3.90 -24.59 -17.22
CA PRO A 166 -3.73 -25.28 -15.93
C PRO A 166 -2.90 -26.55 -16.02
N GLU A 167 -3.07 -27.33 -17.08
CA GLU A 167 -2.41 -28.60 -17.31
C GLU A 167 -0.89 -28.46 -17.42
N ALA A 168 -0.43 -27.36 -18.03
CA ALA A 168 0.98 -27.02 -18.14
C ALA A 168 1.64 -26.74 -16.78
N ASN A 169 0.84 -26.60 -15.72
CA ASN A 169 1.25 -26.34 -14.34
C ASN A 169 0.85 -27.46 -13.38
N MET A 170 0.52 -28.66 -13.89
CA MET A 170 0.02 -29.82 -13.11
C MET A 170 -1.32 -29.59 -12.40
N ILE A 171 -2.14 -28.66 -12.88
CA ILE A 171 -3.45 -28.34 -12.34
C ILE A 171 -4.53 -28.87 -13.29
N ILE A 172 -5.62 -29.39 -12.75
CA ILE A 172 -6.82 -29.77 -13.50
C ILE A 172 -7.95 -28.86 -13.03
N ALA A 173 -8.38 -27.93 -13.90
CA ALA A 173 -9.47 -27.01 -13.60
C ALA A 173 -10.82 -27.61 -14.00
N ASP A 174 -11.90 -27.26 -13.27
CA ASP A 174 -13.23 -27.81 -13.53
C ASP A 174 -13.84 -27.34 -14.86
N ASP A 175 -13.34 -26.23 -15.40
CA ASP A 175 -13.71 -25.68 -16.70
C ASP A 175 -12.75 -26.06 -17.84
N SER A 176 -11.73 -26.89 -17.56
CA SER A 176 -10.75 -27.31 -18.55
C SER A 176 -11.31 -28.34 -19.53
N VAL A 177 -10.68 -28.48 -20.70
CA VAL A 177 -11.09 -29.45 -21.73
C VAL A 177 -11.00 -30.89 -21.20
N LEU A 178 -10.06 -31.16 -20.28
CA LEU A 178 -9.92 -32.47 -19.64
C LEU A 178 -11.19 -32.90 -18.90
N VAL A 179 -11.79 -31.95 -18.17
CA VAL A 179 -12.93 -32.21 -17.29
C VAL A 179 -14.23 -32.20 -18.10
N LYS A 180 -14.38 -31.27 -19.05
CA LYS A 180 -15.57 -31.17 -19.92
C LYS A 180 -15.83 -32.45 -20.73
N ASN A 181 -14.78 -33.18 -21.08
CA ASN A 181 -14.87 -34.44 -21.83
C ASN A 181 -15.11 -35.68 -20.95
N LEU A 182 -15.26 -35.52 -19.62
CA LEU A 182 -15.57 -36.64 -18.72
C LEU A 182 -17.02 -37.12 -18.88
N GLY A 183 -17.23 -38.42 -18.68
CA GLY A 183 -18.59 -38.96 -18.56
C GLY A 183 -19.29 -38.47 -17.28
N GLN A 184 -20.62 -38.51 -17.27
CA GLN A 184 -21.44 -37.98 -16.17
C GLN A 184 -21.04 -38.50 -14.78
N ARG A 185 -20.72 -39.79 -14.65
CA ARG A 185 -20.29 -40.39 -13.37
C ARG A 185 -18.92 -39.87 -12.92
N GLN A 186 -17.98 -39.75 -13.84
CA GLN A 186 -16.63 -39.23 -13.55
C GLN A 186 -16.70 -37.75 -13.19
N MET A 187 -17.54 -36.98 -13.90
CA MET A 187 -17.81 -35.58 -13.57
C MET A 187 -18.38 -35.42 -12.16
N GLN A 188 -19.31 -36.29 -11.75
CA GLN A 188 -19.84 -36.28 -10.38
C GLN A 188 -18.75 -36.54 -9.34
N VAL A 189 -17.89 -37.55 -9.56
CA VAL A 189 -16.76 -37.84 -8.66
C VAL A 189 -15.76 -36.68 -8.62
N PHE A 190 -15.45 -36.08 -9.76
CA PHE A 190 -14.52 -34.94 -9.84
C PHE A 190 -15.05 -33.70 -9.07
N LEU A 191 -16.35 -33.44 -9.14
CA LEU A 191 -16.99 -32.29 -8.47
C LEU A 191 -17.41 -32.57 -7.02
N GLU A 192 -17.41 -33.83 -6.56
CA GLU A 192 -17.88 -34.20 -5.22
C GLU A 192 -17.11 -33.49 -4.08
N PRO A 193 -15.78 -33.32 -4.13
CA PRO A 193 -15.07 -32.50 -3.15
C PRO A 193 -15.52 -31.03 -3.13
N ARG A 194 -15.85 -30.46 -4.30
CA ARG A 194 -16.37 -29.09 -4.40
C ARG A 194 -17.77 -28.99 -3.81
N GLU A 195 -18.64 -29.96 -4.09
CA GLU A 195 -20.00 -29.96 -3.57
C GLU A 195 -20.03 -30.23 -2.05
N SER A 196 -19.13 -31.07 -1.52
CA SER A 196 -19.05 -31.34 -0.08
C SER A 196 -18.51 -30.15 0.73
N MET A 197 -17.71 -29.27 0.13
CA MET A 197 -17.30 -28.01 0.76
C MET A 197 -18.42 -26.95 0.79
N LYS A 198 -19.48 -27.09 -0.03
CA LYS A 198 -20.61 -26.15 -0.02
C LYS A 198 -21.56 -26.46 1.12
N CYS A 199 -21.72 -25.50 2.02
CA CYS A 199 -22.71 -25.59 3.09
C CYS A 199 -24.07 -25.03 2.61
N ILE A 200 -25.16 -25.73 2.91
CA ILE A 200 -26.51 -25.18 2.75
C ILE A 200 -26.71 -24.09 3.81
N LEU A 201 -27.10 -22.90 3.38
CA LEU A 201 -27.33 -21.79 4.29
C LEU A 201 -28.58 -22.07 5.15
N PRO A 202 -28.50 -21.97 6.50
CA PRO A 202 -29.69 -22.13 7.34
C PRO A 202 -30.76 -21.10 7.01
N THR A 203 -32.03 -21.50 7.02
CA THR A 203 -33.18 -20.62 6.72
C THR A 203 -33.21 -19.37 7.59
N SER A 204 -32.74 -19.46 8.84
CA SER A 204 -32.60 -18.33 9.76
C SER A 204 -31.68 -17.24 9.22
N ILE A 205 -30.56 -17.61 8.58
CA ILE A 205 -29.62 -16.67 7.97
C ILE A 205 -30.22 -16.06 6.71
N THR A 206 -30.85 -16.87 5.86
CA THR A 206 -31.57 -16.36 4.67
C THR A 206 -32.63 -15.33 5.07
N SER A 207 -33.39 -15.61 6.14
CA SER A 207 -34.37 -14.67 6.69
C SER A 207 -33.72 -13.37 7.14
N LYS A 208 -32.55 -13.43 7.80
CA LYS A 208 -31.80 -12.23 8.23
C LYS A 208 -31.28 -11.42 7.04
N CYS A 209 -30.84 -12.06 5.96
CA CYS A 209 -30.43 -11.36 4.73
C CYS A 209 -31.61 -10.61 4.09
N VAL A 210 -32.77 -11.26 3.97
CA VAL A 210 -33.99 -10.64 3.43
C VAL A 210 -34.45 -9.49 4.32
N GLU A 211 -34.43 -9.69 5.64
CA GLU A 211 -34.75 -8.65 6.63
C GLU A 211 -33.81 -7.43 6.46
N PHE A 212 -32.50 -7.66 6.34
CA PHE A 212 -31.54 -6.59 6.10
C PHE A 212 -31.83 -5.84 4.78
N SER A 213 -32.04 -6.56 3.68
CA SER A 213 -32.31 -5.95 2.37
C SER A 213 -33.58 -5.12 2.36
N ASN A 214 -34.66 -5.62 2.97
CA ASN A 214 -35.95 -4.91 3.03
C ASN A 214 -35.91 -3.70 3.97
N ASN A 215 -35.12 -3.78 5.04
CA ASN A 215 -35.01 -2.71 6.04
C ASN A 215 -33.86 -1.72 5.76
N PHE A 216 -33.08 -1.95 4.70
CA PHE A 216 -31.96 -1.08 4.36
C PHE A 216 -32.46 0.28 3.90
N ASN A 217 -32.45 1.25 4.81
CA ASN A 217 -32.65 2.64 4.50
C ASN A 217 -31.30 3.35 4.51
N ARG A 218 -30.93 3.99 3.40
CA ARG A 218 -29.80 4.90 3.40
C ARG A 218 -30.11 6.02 4.40
N ALA A 219 -29.26 6.20 5.41
CA ALA A 219 -29.43 7.26 6.39
C ALA A 219 -29.60 8.60 5.65
N ASP A 220 -30.76 9.23 5.84
CA ASP A 220 -31.00 10.56 5.30
C ASP A 220 -30.12 11.54 6.08
N VAL A 221 -29.28 12.30 5.37
CA VAL A 221 -28.36 13.28 5.96
C VAL A 221 -29.17 14.53 6.35
N SER A 222 -30.25 14.36 7.12
CA SER A 222 -31.21 15.42 7.40
C SER A 222 -30.76 16.37 8.52
N LYS A 223 -29.74 15.98 9.30
CA LYS A 223 -29.22 16.79 10.42
C LYS A 223 -27.74 17.08 10.28
N VAL A 224 -27.40 17.98 9.35
CA VAL A 224 -26.10 18.66 9.38
C VAL A 224 -26.01 19.49 10.65
N LEU A 225 -25.03 19.20 11.52
CA LEU A 225 -24.60 20.10 12.59
C LEU A 225 -24.04 21.37 11.94
N ARG A 226 -24.78 22.47 12.07
CA ARG A 226 -24.39 23.79 11.55
C ARG A 226 -23.74 24.63 12.64
N ASN A 227 -22.92 25.57 12.22
CA ASN A 227 -22.27 26.58 13.05
C ASN A 227 -21.41 26.03 14.20
N VAL A 228 -20.92 24.78 14.07
CA VAL A 228 -19.97 24.22 15.03
C VAL A 228 -18.54 24.66 14.72
N VAL A 229 -17.78 24.91 15.78
CA VAL A 229 -16.39 25.39 15.76
C VAL A 229 -15.55 24.62 16.77
N HIS A 230 -14.23 24.63 16.62
CA HIS A 230 -13.31 24.10 17.62
C HIS A 230 -13.28 25.03 18.84
N ASN A 231 -13.86 24.57 19.96
CA ASN A 231 -13.99 25.34 21.20
C ASN A 231 -13.63 24.52 22.45
N LYS A 232 -12.90 23.41 22.29
CA LYS A 232 -12.53 22.43 23.34
C LYS A 232 -13.69 21.61 23.92
N GLU A 233 -14.88 21.68 23.33
CA GLU A 233 -16.03 20.85 23.71
C GLU A 233 -16.28 19.69 22.72
N TRP A 234 -16.87 18.62 23.23
CA TRP A 234 -17.34 17.49 22.42
C TRP A 234 -18.61 17.87 21.64
N LYS A 235 -18.65 17.56 20.34
CA LYS A 235 -19.80 17.86 19.46
C LYS A 235 -20.91 16.83 19.50
N GLU A 236 -20.69 15.75 20.23
CA GLU A 236 -21.66 14.69 20.45
C GLU A 236 -21.93 14.50 21.95
N LYS A 237 -23.13 14.03 22.25
CA LYS A 237 -23.53 13.67 23.62
C LYS A 237 -22.72 12.48 24.11
N GLU A 238 -22.53 12.41 25.42
CA GLU A 238 -21.80 11.31 26.09
C GLU A 238 -22.28 9.93 25.66
N SER A 239 -23.59 9.70 25.52
CA SER A 239 -24.14 8.41 25.06
C SER A 239 -23.66 8.00 23.66
N LYS A 240 -23.49 8.96 22.74
CA LYS A 240 -22.91 8.71 21.41
C LYS A 240 -21.41 8.44 21.51
N LEU A 241 -20.69 9.18 22.35
CA LEU A 241 -19.27 8.94 22.61
C LEU A 241 -19.03 7.53 23.19
N ILE A 242 -19.79 7.12 24.21
CA ILE A 242 -19.73 5.76 24.80
C ILE A 242 -20.00 4.70 23.74
N LYS A 243 -21.06 4.88 22.92
CA LYS A 243 -21.36 3.94 21.82
C LYS A 243 -20.17 3.81 20.86
N ARG A 244 -19.53 4.93 20.50
CA ARG A 244 -18.37 4.92 19.60
C ARG A 244 -17.14 4.31 20.26
N THR A 245 -16.88 4.60 21.53
CA THR A 245 -15.83 3.96 22.32
C THR A 245 -15.99 2.44 22.34
N ASN A 246 -17.18 1.92 22.64
CA ASN A 246 -17.43 0.47 22.65
C ASN A 246 -17.16 -0.17 21.29
N HIS A 247 -17.52 0.51 20.20
CA HIS A 247 -17.23 0.01 18.85
C HIS A 247 -15.72 -0.02 18.55
N ILE A 248 -14.98 1.04 18.92
CA ILE A 248 -13.52 1.07 18.78
C ILE A 248 -12.85 -0.03 19.64
N LEU A 249 -13.33 -0.23 20.87
CA LEU A 249 -12.85 -1.28 21.76
C LEU A 249 -13.08 -2.68 21.17
N GLY A 250 -14.22 -2.93 20.53
CA GLY A 250 -14.46 -4.19 19.82
C GLY A 250 -13.51 -4.43 18.65
N VAL A 251 -13.11 -3.36 17.93
CA VAL A 251 -12.03 -3.47 16.93
C VAL A 251 -10.70 -3.78 17.59
N LEU A 252 -10.37 -3.11 18.70
CA LEU A 252 -9.13 -3.34 19.43
C LEU A 252 -9.05 -4.76 20.01
N GLU A 253 -10.17 -5.32 20.46
CA GLU A 253 -10.29 -6.72 20.84
C GLU A 253 -9.95 -7.66 19.67
N GLY A 254 -10.46 -7.35 18.47
CA GLY A 254 -10.08 -8.06 17.25
C GLY A 254 -8.58 -7.98 16.94
N VAL A 255 -7.97 -6.81 17.15
CA VAL A 255 -6.52 -6.61 17.02
C VAL A 255 -5.75 -7.49 18.01
N TRP A 256 -6.15 -7.53 19.27
CA TRP A 256 -5.50 -8.34 20.30
C TRP A 256 -5.62 -9.84 20.05
N ASN A 257 -6.70 -10.26 19.39
CA ASN A 257 -6.92 -11.66 19.01
C ASN A 257 -6.29 -12.02 17.66
N ASN A 258 -5.66 -11.08 16.95
CA ASN A 258 -5.03 -11.34 15.65
C ASN A 258 -3.65 -12.00 15.86
N PRO A 259 -3.44 -13.26 15.41
CA PRO A 259 -2.16 -13.96 15.56
C PRO A 259 -0.98 -13.24 14.89
N ALA A 260 -1.24 -12.45 13.85
CA ALA A 260 -0.20 -11.65 13.17
C ALA A 260 0.42 -10.56 14.06
N PHE A 261 -0.22 -10.22 15.19
CA PHE A 261 0.24 -9.19 16.10
C PHE A 261 0.44 -9.66 17.56
N ALA A 262 0.35 -10.97 17.80
CA ALA A 262 0.37 -11.56 19.14
C ALA A 262 1.69 -11.37 19.90
N SER A 263 2.85 -11.44 19.22
CA SER A 263 4.17 -11.26 19.83
C SER A 263 4.99 -10.18 19.11
N SER A 264 5.98 -9.62 19.81
CA SER A 264 6.91 -8.63 19.25
C SER A 264 7.63 -9.13 18.00
N GLU A 265 8.03 -10.40 17.99
CA GLU A 265 8.76 -11.02 16.88
C GLU A 265 7.88 -11.10 15.65
N ILE A 266 6.64 -11.58 15.79
CA ILE A 266 5.71 -11.70 14.67
C ILE A 266 5.32 -10.31 14.16
N ARG A 267 5.06 -9.35 15.06
CA ARG A 267 4.76 -7.95 14.69
C ARG A 267 5.86 -7.33 13.84
N GLY A 268 7.12 -7.57 14.18
CA GLY A 268 8.27 -7.04 13.46
C GLY A 268 8.40 -7.54 12.02
N THR A 269 7.80 -8.69 11.69
CA THR A 269 7.82 -9.26 10.34
C THR A 269 6.68 -8.75 9.44
N GLN A 270 5.67 -8.08 10.01
CA GLN A 270 4.50 -7.65 9.23
C GLN A 270 4.84 -6.55 8.24
N SER A 271 4.19 -6.62 7.08
CA SER A 271 4.31 -5.59 6.04
C SER A 271 3.58 -4.32 6.47
N GLU A 272 3.97 -3.19 5.87
CA GLU A 272 3.28 -1.91 6.06
C GLU A 272 1.81 -2.01 5.63
N GLY A 273 1.55 -2.69 4.51
CA GLY A 273 0.19 -2.94 4.01
C GLY A 273 -0.66 -3.75 4.99
N THR A 274 -0.12 -4.82 5.58
CA THR A 274 -0.82 -5.63 6.60
C THR A 274 -1.14 -4.79 7.83
N TYR A 275 -0.17 -4.00 8.30
CA TYR A 275 -0.39 -3.14 9.46
C TYR A 275 -1.47 -2.08 9.22
N VAL A 276 -1.46 -1.45 8.04
CA VAL A 276 -2.47 -0.48 7.63
C VAL A 276 -3.85 -1.12 7.52
N THR A 277 -3.95 -2.29 6.88
CA THR A 277 -5.23 -2.95 6.58
C THR A 277 -5.88 -3.61 7.78
N ASP A 278 -5.10 -4.20 8.68
CA ASP A 278 -5.61 -4.96 9.82
C ASP A 278 -5.77 -4.10 11.09
N ILE A 279 -5.01 -3.01 11.22
CA ILE A 279 -4.99 -2.19 12.44
C ILE A 279 -5.49 -0.77 12.17
N ILE A 280 -4.79 -0.04 11.31
CA ILE A 280 -5.02 1.41 11.16
C ILE A 280 -6.37 1.70 10.53
N VAL A 281 -6.68 1.07 9.39
CA VAL A 281 -7.95 1.27 8.69
C VAL A 281 -9.15 0.87 9.55
N PRO A 282 -9.18 -0.29 10.24
CA PRO A 282 -10.26 -0.64 11.17
C PRO A 282 -10.47 0.37 12.29
N LEU A 283 -9.40 0.84 12.95
CA LEU A 283 -9.50 1.84 14.01
C LEU A 283 -10.06 3.17 13.50
N LEU A 284 -9.59 3.63 12.34
CA LEU A 284 -10.10 4.85 11.72
C LEU A 284 -11.56 4.70 11.28
N ARG A 285 -11.95 3.56 10.69
CA ARG A 285 -13.35 3.27 10.32
C ARG A 285 -14.26 3.30 11.55
N ALA A 286 -13.87 2.61 12.63
CA ALA A 286 -14.66 2.57 13.85
C ALA A 286 -14.86 3.96 14.48
N SER A 287 -13.82 4.81 14.41
CA SER A 287 -13.89 6.19 14.88
C SER A 287 -14.77 7.09 14.01
N LEU A 288 -14.69 6.95 12.67
CA LEU A 288 -15.31 7.86 11.70
C LEU A 288 -16.66 7.39 11.13
N GLU A 289 -17.18 6.25 11.55
CA GLU A 289 -18.50 5.75 11.16
C GLU A 289 -19.63 6.59 11.78
N ASP A 290 -20.81 6.71 11.11
CA ASP A 290 -22.01 7.38 11.65
C ASP A 290 -21.71 8.81 12.11
N LEU A 291 -20.95 9.55 11.29
CA LEU A 291 -20.73 10.97 11.52
C LEU A 291 -22.03 11.74 11.21
N PRO A 292 -22.41 12.73 12.04
CA PRO A 292 -23.66 13.46 11.89
C PRO A 292 -23.75 14.30 10.61
N ASN A 293 -22.60 14.72 10.04
CA ASN A 293 -22.54 15.55 8.83
C ASN A 293 -22.43 14.75 7.52
N GLY A 294 -22.74 13.46 7.57
CA GLY A 294 -22.69 12.55 6.43
C GLY A 294 -21.46 11.63 6.47
N GLY A 295 -21.52 10.61 5.62
CA GLY A 295 -20.51 9.55 5.57
C GLY A 295 -19.16 10.03 5.07
N ILE A 296 -18.12 9.58 5.75
CA ILE A 296 -16.74 9.59 5.27
C ILE A 296 -16.42 8.20 4.74
N PHE A 297 -15.56 8.12 3.72
CA PHE A 297 -14.99 6.85 3.27
C PHE A 297 -13.48 6.93 3.25
N LEU A 298 -12.85 5.78 3.48
CA LEU A 298 -11.41 5.62 3.48
C LEU A 298 -10.98 4.98 2.17
N SER A 299 -9.95 5.52 1.54
CA SER A 299 -9.23 4.87 0.45
C SER A 299 -7.86 4.45 0.92
N THR A 300 -7.37 3.31 0.44
CA THR A 300 -6.01 2.81 0.67
C THR A 300 -5.07 3.18 -0.49
N ALA A 301 -3.80 2.84 -0.35
CA ALA A 301 -2.62 3.22 -1.15
C ALA A 301 -2.71 3.08 -2.69
N GLU A 302 -3.76 2.47 -3.23
CA GLU A 302 -3.92 2.31 -4.68
C GLU A 302 -4.48 3.58 -5.36
N ARG A 303 -5.18 4.44 -4.60
CA ARG A 303 -5.81 5.64 -5.15
C ARG A 303 -4.84 6.83 -5.14
N GLN A 304 -4.79 7.55 -6.25
CA GLN A 304 -4.06 8.82 -6.34
C GLN A 304 -4.86 9.96 -5.70
N SER A 305 -4.18 10.82 -4.94
CA SER A 305 -4.73 12.08 -4.42
C SER A 305 -5.07 13.03 -5.58
N MET A 306 -6.31 13.50 -5.57
CA MET A 306 -6.82 14.53 -6.47
C MET A 306 -6.20 15.89 -6.15
N ALA A 307 -5.94 16.20 -4.88
CA ALA A 307 -5.34 17.46 -4.47
C ALA A 307 -3.91 17.61 -5.00
N SER A 308 -3.08 16.59 -4.80
CA SER A 308 -1.70 16.58 -5.32
C SER A 308 -1.65 16.56 -6.85
N LYS A 309 -2.57 15.84 -7.51
CA LYS A 309 -2.73 15.84 -8.96
C LYS A 309 -3.13 17.23 -9.49
N ALA A 310 -4.06 17.90 -8.82
CA ALA A 310 -4.51 19.23 -9.19
C ALA A 310 -3.34 20.22 -9.11
N ARG A 311 -2.57 20.24 -8.02
CA ARG A 311 -1.38 21.11 -7.92
C ARG A 311 -0.42 20.93 -9.09
N LYS A 312 -0.09 19.68 -9.45
CA LYS A 312 0.78 19.38 -10.61
C LYS A 312 0.21 19.84 -11.95
N SER A 313 -1.13 19.94 -12.05
CA SER A 313 -1.81 20.37 -13.27
C SER A 313 -1.83 21.90 -13.44
N PHE A 314 -1.65 22.67 -12.36
CA PHE A 314 -1.69 24.14 -12.34
C PHE A 314 -0.33 24.80 -12.10
N GLY A 315 0.77 24.02 -12.11
CA GLY A 315 2.12 24.54 -11.91
C GLY A 315 2.58 25.43 -13.06
N PRO A 316 3.23 26.58 -12.79
CA PRO A 316 3.86 27.41 -13.82
C PRO A 316 5.21 26.77 -14.19
N ASN A 317 5.41 26.44 -15.45
CA ASN A 317 6.69 26.04 -16.02
C ASN A 317 7.29 24.72 -15.51
N GLU A 318 6.77 23.60 -16.02
CA GLU A 318 7.66 22.62 -16.64
C GLU A 318 7.09 22.36 -18.03
N GLU A 319 7.98 22.35 -19.03
CA GLU A 319 7.73 22.00 -20.42
C GLU A 319 6.55 21.03 -20.52
N ARG A 320 5.45 21.47 -21.13
CA ARG A 320 4.35 20.58 -21.51
C ARG A 320 4.94 19.59 -22.51
N SER A 321 5.49 18.50 -21.99
CA SER A 321 5.50 17.21 -22.65
C SER A 321 4.03 16.92 -22.91
N THR A 322 3.58 17.31 -24.09
CA THR A 322 2.40 16.78 -24.73
C THR A 322 2.47 15.26 -24.54
N HIS A 323 1.48 14.70 -23.83
CA HIS A 323 1.21 13.27 -23.60
C HIS A 323 1.34 12.66 -22.19
N LYS A 324 1.78 13.34 -21.12
CA LYS A 324 1.75 12.75 -19.76
C LYS A 324 0.67 13.35 -18.84
N THR A 325 -0.36 12.57 -18.55
CA THR A 325 -1.37 12.90 -17.54
C THR A 325 -0.70 13.06 -16.16
N PRO A 326 -0.88 14.19 -15.44
CA PRO A 326 -0.27 14.37 -14.13
C PRO A 326 -0.67 13.25 -13.17
N ILE A 327 0.32 12.60 -12.56
CA ILE A 327 0.13 11.52 -11.59
C ILE A 327 0.07 12.13 -10.18
N GLY A 328 -1.05 11.92 -9.50
CA GLY A 328 -1.21 12.28 -8.08
C GLY A 328 -0.35 11.38 -7.20
N LYS A 329 0.04 11.89 -6.04
CA LYS A 329 0.72 11.09 -5.01
C LYS A 329 -0.25 10.06 -4.42
N LYS A 330 0.28 9.05 -3.74
CA LYS A 330 -0.48 7.92 -3.19
C LYS A 330 -0.20 7.77 -1.69
N PRO A 331 -0.94 8.50 -0.84
CA PRO A 331 -0.89 8.30 0.61
C PRO A 331 -1.40 6.89 0.96
N ASP A 332 -0.90 6.31 2.06
CA ASP A 332 -1.30 4.95 2.47
C ASP A 332 -2.79 4.84 2.75
N VAL A 333 -3.35 5.88 3.37
CA VAL A 333 -4.80 6.04 3.52
C VAL A 333 -5.20 7.49 3.29
N MET A 334 -6.33 7.70 2.63
CA MET A 334 -7.01 8.99 2.50
C MET A 334 -8.40 8.92 3.10
N VAL A 335 -8.73 9.92 3.91
CA VAL A 335 -10.06 10.09 4.49
C VAL A 335 -10.81 11.12 3.66
N MET A 336 -11.91 10.71 3.03
CA MET A 336 -12.63 11.53 2.06
C MET A 336 -14.11 11.69 2.38
N ALA A 337 -14.66 12.83 2.00
CA ALA A 337 -16.09 13.11 2.06
C ALA A 337 -16.61 13.53 0.68
N LYS A 338 -17.85 13.13 0.37
CA LYS A 338 -18.53 13.51 -0.88
C LYS A 338 -19.63 14.54 -0.60
N TYR A 339 -19.50 15.73 -1.17
CA TYR A 339 -20.49 16.80 -1.06
C TYR A 339 -20.78 17.41 -2.43
N GLY A 340 -22.06 17.56 -2.78
CA GLY A 340 -22.48 18.16 -4.06
C GLY A 340 -21.88 17.47 -5.29
N GLY A 341 -21.71 16.14 -5.23
CA GLY A 341 -21.09 15.36 -6.31
C GLY A 341 -19.55 15.39 -6.34
N LYS A 342 -18.90 16.27 -5.54
CA LYS A 342 -17.44 16.41 -5.47
C LYS A 342 -16.86 15.64 -4.29
N ILE A 343 -15.63 15.16 -4.45
CA ILE A 343 -14.87 14.46 -3.40
C ILE A 343 -13.85 15.43 -2.82
N PHE A 344 -13.78 15.49 -1.50
CA PHE A 344 -12.80 16.25 -0.75
C PHE A 344 -11.97 15.32 0.12
N GLU A 345 -10.64 15.48 0.06
CA GLU A 345 -9.67 14.81 0.92
C GLU A 345 -9.55 15.61 2.22
N LEU A 346 -9.96 15.04 3.35
CA LEU A 346 -10.01 15.69 4.66
C LEU A 346 -8.89 15.25 5.59
N ALA A 347 -8.33 14.06 5.36
CA ALA A 347 -7.14 13.61 6.05
C ALA A 347 -6.27 12.71 5.17
N TYR A 348 -4.99 12.69 5.47
CA TYR A 348 -3.99 11.80 4.88
C TYR A 348 -3.35 10.96 5.98
N VAL A 349 -2.96 9.74 5.64
CA VAL A 349 -2.23 8.83 6.53
C VAL A 349 -0.98 8.36 5.82
N GLU A 350 0.15 8.49 6.50
CA GLU A 350 1.43 7.89 6.11
C GLU A 350 1.85 6.94 7.24
N SER A 351 2.16 5.70 6.87
CA SER A 351 2.51 4.63 7.77
C SER A 351 3.92 4.14 7.51
N SER A 352 4.57 3.70 8.57
CA SER A 352 5.70 2.80 8.49
C SER A 352 5.28 1.39 8.92
N ARG A 353 6.23 0.45 8.88
CA ARG A 353 6.10 -0.82 9.58
C ARG A 353 6.21 -0.63 11.09
N ILE A 354 5.78 -1.62 11.86
CA ILE A 354 5.91 -1.62 13.33
C ILE A 354 7.37 -1.42 13.77
N LEU A 355 8.31 -2.06 13.07
CA LEU A 355 9.73 -1.73 13.20
C LEU A 355 10.09 -0.69 12.14
N CYS A 356 10.31 0.55 12.57
CA CYS A 356 10.68 1.65 11.68
C CYS A 356 11.97 2.33 12.10
N THR A 357 12.73 2.78 11.10
CA THR A 357 13.91 3.62 11.33
C THR A 357 13.49 5.05 11.64
N ARG A 358 14.39 5.79 12.27
CA ARG A 358 14.19 7.23 12.51
C ARG A 358 14.04 8.02 11.20
N SER A 359 14.81 7.69 10.16
CA SER A 359 14.68 8.36 8.85
C SER A 359 13.30 8.15 8.24
N LYS A 360 12.76 6.91 8.23
CA LYS A 360 11.39 6.66 7.71
C LYS A 360 10.35 7.50 8.47
N ARG A 361 10.49 7.63 9.80
CA ARG A 361 9.63 8.51 10.61
C ARG A 361 9.75 9.97 10.21
N GLU A 362 10.94 10.49 9.98
CA GLU A 362 11.14 11.89 9.57
C GLU A 362 10.64 12.14 8.14
N ASP A 363 10.91 11.21 7.22
CA ASP A 363 10.49 11.27 5.82
C ASP A 363 8.97 11.22 5.67
N ASP A 364 8.29 10.33 6.39
CA ASP A 364 6.83 10.22 6.35
C ASP A 364 6.16 11.44 6.97
N SER A 365 6.74 12.04 8.01
CA SER A 365 6.27 13.32 8.54
C SER A 365 6.34 14.42 7.47
N VAL A 366 7.44 14.47 6.71
CA VAL A 366 7.61 15.43 5.60
C VAL A 366 6.61 15.21 4.48
N LYS A 367 6.40 13.96 4.06
CA LYS A 367 5.36 13.63 3.07
C LYS A 367 3.99 14.10 3.54
N LEU A 368 3.65 13.79 4.78
CA LEU A 368 2.32 14.02 5.34
C LEU A 368 1.93 15.50 5.37
N TRP A 369 2.80 16.40 5.84
CA TRP A 369 2.46 17.83 5.84
C TRP A 369 2.45 18.44 4.44
N ARG A 370 3.21 17.89 3.48
CA ARG A 370 3.12 18.27 2.06
C ARG A 370 1.78 17.84 1.46
N GLU A 371 1.26 16.65 1.78
CA GLU A 371 -0.09 16.24 1.36
C GLU A 371 -1.16 17.14 1.99
N ALA A 372 -1.05 17.43 3.28
CA ALA A 372 -1.99 18.32 3.96
C ALA A 372 -2.02 19.72 3.33
N LEU A 373 -0.86 20.21 2.86
CA LEU A 373 -0.74 21.48 2.15
C LEU A 373 -1.43 21.46 0.79
N ASP A 374 -1.25 20.38 0.03
CA ASP A 374 -1.94 20.15 -1.25
C ASP A 374 -3.47 20.11 -1.01
N GLY A 375 -3.92 19.36 0.00
CA GLY A 375 -5.33 19.23 0.40
C GLY A 375 -5.98 20.55 0.79
N ILE A 376 -5.33 21.35 1.66
CA ILE A 376 -5.94 22.62 2.11
C ILE A 376 -6.01 23.65 0.98
N SER A 377 -5.05 23.59 0.06
CA SER A 377 -5.02 24.45 -1.12
C SER A 377 -6.14 24.08 -2.08
N PHE A 378 -6.35 22.78 -2.30
CA PHE A 378 -7.45 22.25 -3.11
C PHE A 378 -8.82 22.66 -2.56
N VAL A 379 -9.06 22.49 -1.25
CA VAL A 379 -10.30 22.94 -0.60
C VAL A 379 -10.45 24.47 -0.67
N GLY A 380 -9.35 25.20 -0.49
CA GLY A 380 -9.32 26.65 -0.57
C GLY A 380 -9.74 27.19 -1.94
N VAL A 381 -9.31 26.56 -3.02
CA VAL A 381 -9.76 26.92 -4.39
C VAL A 381 -11.25 26.64 -4.56
N ALA A 382 -11.76 25.56 -3.97
CA ALA A 382 -13.15 25.14 -4.15
C ALA A 382 -14.17 26.01 -3.38
N CYS A 383 -13.89 26.37 -2.12
CA CYS A 383 -14.90 27.02 -1.26
C CYS A 383 -14.40 27.95 -0.15
N ARG A 384 -13.09 28.02 0.12
CA ARG A 384 -12.50 28.92 1.15
C ARG A 384 -13.19 28.82 2.53
N PRO A 385 -13.12 27.66 3.21
CA PRO A 385 -13.69 27.51 4.54
C PRO A 385 -12.99 28.41 5.58
N THR A 386 -13.63 28.60 6.73
CA THR A 386 -13.22 29.55 7.77
C THR A 386 -11.77 29.33 8.23
N ASN A 387 -10.93 30.36 8.06
CA ASN A 387 -9.55 30.41 8.57
C ASN A 387 -9.52 30.23 10.11
N ASN A 388 -8.41 29.72 10.64
CA ASN A 388 -8.19 29.34 12.04
C ASN A 388 -9.15 28.25 12.58
N GLN A 389 -10.04 27.70 11.75
CA GLN A 389 -11.03 26.70 12.16
C GLN A 389 -10.93 25.44 11.31
N PHE A 390 -11.05 25.56 9.99
CA PHE A 390 -10.93 24.42 9.11
C PHE A 390 -9.46 24.01 8.92
N GLY A 391 -9.18 22.71 8.98
CA GLY A 391 -7.87 22.18 8.67
C GLY A 391 -7.89 20.79 8.02
N ILE A 392 -6.78 20.42 7.39
CA ILE A 392 -6.57 19.06 6.87
C ILE A 392 -5.80 18.26 7.91
N VAL A 393 -6.30 17.07 8.24
CA VAL A 393 -5.66 16.23 9.24
C VAL A 393 -4.54 15.41 8.61
N GLY A 394 -3.40 15.35 9.29
CA GLY A 394 -2.32 14.41 8.99
C GLY A 394 -2.23 13.37 10.09
N ILE A 395 -2.31 12.10 9.75
CA ILE A 395 -2.11 10.98 10.68
C ILE A 395 -0.81 10.28 10.30
N GLN A 396 0.15 10.26 11.22
CA GLN A 396 1.38 9.50 11.00
C GLN A 396 1.37 8.26 11.87
N VAL A 397 1.70 7.12 11.29
CA VAL A 397 1.96 5.88 12.04
C VAL A 397 3.45 5.58 11.91
N ALA A 398 4.21 5.72 13.00
CA ALA A 398 5.65 5.50 12.98
C ALA A 398 6.06 4.44 14.01
N GLY A 399 6.02 3.19 13.58
CA GLY A 399 6.17 2.03 14.45
C GLY A 399 4.89 1.76 15.23
N GLU A 400 4.99 1.65 16.56
CA GLU A 400 3.82 1.54 17.43
C GLU A 400 3.18 2.92 17.73
N ASP A 401 3.84 4.02 17.38
CA ASP A 401 3.35 5.38 17.64
C ASP A 401 2.37 5.87 16.56
N LEU A 402 1.24 6.42 17.00
CA LEU A 402 0.23 7.09 16.20
C LEU A 402 0.21 8.59 16.54
N TYR A 403 0.54 9.44 15.59
CA TYR A 403 0.56 10.90 15.71
C TYR A 403 -0.63 11.51 14.98
N LEU A 404 -1.35 12.39 15.66
CA LEU A 404 -2.42 13.21 15.11
C LEU A 404 -1.91 14.63 14.92
N ASN A 405 -1.97 15.12 13.69
CA ASN A 405 -1.57 16.46 13.29
C ASN A 405 -2.69 17.15 12.50
N ILE A 406 -2.65 18.48 12.42
CA ILE A 406 -3.59 19.25 11.62
C ILE A 406 -2.92 20.46 10.97
N LEU A 407 -3.19 20.67 9.69
CA LEU A 407 -2.78 21.84 8.94
C LEU A 407 -3.94 22.82 8.80
N VAL A 408 -3.79 24.03 9.33
CA VAL A 408 -4.83 25.08 9.34
C VAL A 408 -4.27 26.34 8.69
N LYS A 409 -5.07 27.04 7.87
CA LYS A 409 -4.70 28.39 7.40
C LYS A 409 -5.07 29.43 8.45
N ASP A 410 -4.12 30.27 8.82
CA ASP A 410 -4.40 31.35 9.75
C ASP A 410 -5.20 32.50 9.12
N ALA A 411 -5.48 33.56 9.89
CA ALA A 411 -6.25 34.71 9.41
C ALA A 411 -5.64 35.36 8.15
N SER A 412 -4.31 35.33 8.03
CA SER A 412 -3.55 35.85 6.88
C SER A 412 -3.46 34.86 5.72
N GLY A 413 -4.05 33.66 5.87
CA GLY A 413 -4.00 32.59 4.88
C GLY A 413 -2.72 31.77 4.91
N ILE A 414 -1.85 31.97 5.91
CA ILE A 414 -0.59 31.24 6.05
C ILE A 414 -0.88 29.84 6.60
N PRO A 415 -0.44 28.75 5.93
CA PRO A 415 -0.55 27.40 6.45
C PRO A 415 0.27 27.21 7.73
N ARG A 416 -0.36 26.70 8.79
CA ARG A 416 0.28 26.30 10.06
C ARG A 416 0.02 24.83 10.32
N TYR A 417 1.09 24.07 10.54
CA TYR A 417 1.02 22.64 10.85
C TYR A 417 1.20 22.43 12.35
N PHE A 418 0.19 21.86 13.00
CA PHE A 418 0.16 21.65 14.43
C PHE A 418 0.17 20.17 14.76
N TYR A 419 1.01 19.82 15.73
CA TYR A 419 0.94 18.55 16.43
C TYR A 419 -0.20 18.61 17.46
N VAL A 420 -1.15 17.67 17.37
CA VAL A 420 -2.35 17.64 18.23
C VAL A 420 -2.16 16.66 19.38
N ASN A 421 -1.74 15.43 19.09
CA ASN A 421 -1.53 14.40 20.10
C ASN A 421 -0.72 13.20 19.55
N GLN A 422 -0.20 12.35 20.43
CA GLN A 422 0.45 11.08 20.12
C GLN A 422 0.00 10.01 21.10
N VAL A 423 -0.06 8.77 20.63
CA VAL A 423 -0.26 7.60 21.46
C VAL A 423 0.48 6.41 20.89
N GLU A 424 0.90 5.49 21.74
CA GLU A 424 1.39 4.18 21.32
C GLU A 424 0.22 3.19 21.24
N ILE A 425 0.08 2.49 20.12
CA ILE A 425 -1.02 1.54 19.90
C ILE A 425 -0.85 0.32 20.83
N SER A 426 -1.96 -0.10 21.44
CA SER A 426 -1.98 -1.30 22.29
C SER A 426 -2.22 -2.55 21.45
N PHE A 427 -1.24 -3.44 21.37
CA PHE A 427 -1.37 -4.73 20.68
C PHE A 427 -1.71 -5.90 21.61
N THR A 428 -1.61 -5.71 22.93
CA THR A 428 -1.86 -6.78 23.90
C THR A 428 -2.52 -6.23 25.17
N LYS A 429 -3.23 -7.10 25.89
CA LYS A 429 -3.82 -6.82 27.21
C LYS A 429 -2.80 -6.24 28.22
N ASN A 430 -1.53 -6.58 28.10
CA ASN A 430 -0.49 -6.18 29.05
C ASN A 430 -0.14 -4.68 28.95
N THR A 431 -0.57 -4.01 27.89
CA THR A 431 -0.42 -2.55 27.71
C THR A 431 -1.76 -1.82 27.80
N SER A 432 -2.65 -2.28 28.69
CA SER A 432 -3.99 -1.70 28.89
C SER A 432 -3.99 -0.20 29.19
N TRP A 433 -2.92 0.32 29.82
CA TRP A 433 -2.72 1.76 30.07
C TRP A 433 -2.65 2.61 28.79
N ARG A 434 -2.38 1.99 27.62
CA ARG A 434 -2.38 2.66 26.30
C ARG A 434 -3.78 2.78 25.69
N VAL A 435 -4.76 2.03 26.19
CA VAL A 435 -6.11 1.95 25.61
C VAL A 435 -6.83 3.29 25.73
N GLU A 436 -6.89 3.87 26.93
CA GLU A 436 -7.58 5.14 27.16
C GLU A 436 -6.98 6.29 26.32
N PRO A 437 -5.64 6.50 26.28
CA PRO A 437 -5.02 7.46 25.37
C PRO A 437 -5.38 7.25 23.90
N LEU A 438 -5.48 5.98 23.44
CA LEU A 438 -5.81 5.66 22.06
C LEU A 438 -7.26 6.02 21.74
N ILE A 439 -8.20 5.65 22.63
CA ILE A 439 -9.61 6.05 22.53
C ILE A 439 -9.72 7.58 22.51
N ARG A 440 -9.01 8.28 23.39
CA ARG A 440 -9.02 9.74 23.44
C ARG A 440 -8.53 10.36 22.13
N LEU A 441 -7.45 9.83 21.54
CA LEU A 441 -6.93 10.32 20.26
C LEU A 441 -7.94 10.08 19.13
N LEU A 442 -8.53 8.87 19.05
CA LEU A 442 -9.51 8.54 18.01
C LEU A 442 -10.80 9.36 18.14
N LEU A 443 -11.31 9.60 19.36
CA LEU A 443 -12.44 10.48 19.58
C LEU A 443 -12.11 11.95 19.28
N THR A 444 -10.87 12.38 19.53
CA THR A 444 -10.40 13.71 19.14
C THR A 444 -10.41 13.87 17.62
N LEU A 445 -9.90 12.88 16.87
CA LEU A 445 -9.99 12.83 15.42
C LEU A 445 -11.45 12.92 14.94
N ARG A 446 -12.36 12.13 15.54
CA ARG A 446 -13.79 12.18 15.24
C ARG A 446 -14.36 13.57 15.43
N ASN A 447 -14.08 14.21 16.59
CA ASN A 447 -14.56 15.54 16.91
C ASN A 447 -14.04 16.59 15.89
N ILE A 448 -12.79 16.44 15.44
CA ILE A 448 -12.22 17.30 14.39
C ILE A 448 -12.95 17.10 13.07
N MET A 449 -13.19 15.85 12.66
CA MET A 449 -13.90 15.56 11.41
C MET A 449 -15.33 16.12 11.41
N ILE A 450 -16.05 16.06 12.53
CA ILE A 450 -17.39 16.67 12.66
C ILE A 450 -17.33 18.17 12.34
N VAL A 451 -16.40 18.89 12.97
CA VAL A 451 -16.25 20.35 12.77
C VAL A 451 -15.81 20.66 11.34
N ASN A 452 -14.79 19.95 10.83
CA ASN A 452 -14.30 20.12 9.46
C ASN A 452 -15.38 19.89 8.40
N GLN A 453 -16.18 18.82 8.54
CA GLN A 453 -17.30 18.55 7.64
C GLN A 453 -18.35 19.67 7.69
N SER A 454 -18.70 20.15 8.89
CA SER A 454 -19.64 21.27 9.05
C SER A 454 -19.15 22.53 8.35
N LEU A 455 -17.88 22.91 8.58
CA LEU A 455 -17.28 24.10 7.98
C LEU A 455 -17.16 23.98 6.46
N LEU A 456 -16.82 22.79 5.96
CA LEU A 456 -16.77 22.52 4.53
C LEU A 456 -18.15 22.65 3.87
N ILE A 457 -19.19 22.05 4.47
CA ILE A 457 -20.57 22.15 3.97
C ILE A 457 -21.01 23.61 3.91
N GLN A 458 -20.81 24.38 4.99
CA GLN A 458 -21.16 25.80 5.05
C GLN A 458 -20.43 26.63 3.98
N ALA A 459 -19.13 26.39 3.82
CA ALA A 459 -18.32 27.09 2.82
C ALA A 459 -18.79 26.77 1.39
N LEU A 460 -19.16 25.52 1.10
CA LEU A 460 -19.69 25.12 -0.20
C LEU A 460 -21.05 25.75 -0.50
N GLU A 461 -21.97 25.78 0.48
CA GLU A 461 -23.26 26.45 0.34
C GLU A 461 -23.09 27.95 0.07
N GLN A 462 -22.15 28.61 0.76
CA GLN A 462 -21.82 30.02 0.53
C GLN A 462 -21.21 30.26 -0.86
N ALA A 463 -20.27 29.42 -1.29
CA ALA A 463 -19.64 29.52 -2.60
C ALA A 463 -20.66 29.34 -3.75
N ASN A 464 -21.65 28.46 -3.58
CA ASN A 464 -22.71 28.25 -4.57
C ASN A 464 -23.71 29.43 -4.64
N THR A 465 -23.97 30.11 -3.52
CA THR A 465 -24.91 31.24 -3.45
C THR A 465 -24.28 32.59 -3.81
N ARG A 466 -22.96 32.71 -3.70
CA ARG A 466 -22.18 33.89 -4.07
C ARG A 466 -20.96 33.47 -4.91
N PRO A 467 -21.16 33.08 -6.17
CA PRO A 467 -20.03 32.80 -7.06
C PRO A 467 -19.14 34.05 -7.12
N PRO A 468 -17.81 33.90 -7.14
CA PRO A 468 -16.89 35.03 -7.02
C PRO A 468 -17.19 36.09 -8.07
N ARG A 469 -17.54 37.31 -7.63
CA ARG A 469 -17.53 38.52 -8.46
C ARG A 469 -16.07 38.82 -8.79
N ASN A 470 -15.58 38.24 -9.87
CA ASN A 470 -14.50 38.70 -10.76
C ASN A 470 -14.00 37.49 -11.57
N ALA A 471 -14.79 37.12 -12.58
CA ALA A 471 -14.26 36.55 -13.81
C ALA A 471 -14.51 37.59 -14.91
N THR A 472 -13.69 38.64 -14.94
CA THR A 472 -13.57 39.50 -16.12
C THR A 472 -13.07 38.63 -17.27
N GLN A 473 -14.01 38.29 -18.16
CA GLN A 473 -13.87 37.94 -19.58
C GLN A 473 -12.51 37.42 -20.06
N SER A 474 -12.46 36.12 -20.41
CA SER A 474 -11.80 35.60 -21.62
C SER A 474 -12.31 34.17 -21.92
N PRO A 475 -12.34 33.74 -23.20
CA PRO A 475 -13.55 33.16 -23.79
C PRO A 475 -13.70 31.65 -23.59
N THR A 476 -14.97 31.26 -23.48
CA THR A 476 -15.62 29.98 -23.81
C THR A 476 -14.71 28.76 -24.01
N VAL A 477 -14.75 27.84 -23.05
CA VAL A 477 -14.49 26.41 -23.32
C VAL A 477 -15.71 25.62 -22.84
N ILE A 478 -16.45 25.12 -23.82
CA ILE A 478 -17.57 24.17 -23.67
C ILE A 478 -16.98 22.84 -23.18
N PHE A 479 -17.47 22.33 -22.05
CA PHE A 479 -17.21 20.94 -21.66
C PHE A 479 -18.12 20.02 -22.50
N PRO A 480 -17.59 18.97 -23.15
CA PRO A 480 -18.44 18.03 -23.86
C PRO A 480 -19.21 17.16 -22.86
N SER A 481 -20.52 17.05 -23.07
CA SER A 481 -21.38 16.06 -22.43
C SER A 481 -21.03 14.66 -22.94
N HIS A 482 -20.66 13.75 -22.04
CA HIS A 482 -20.57 12.34 -22.37
C HIS A 482 -21.97 11.70 -22.34
N LYS A 483 -22.34 11.08 -23.47
CA LYS A 483 -23.27 9.94 -23.49
C LYS A 483 -22.56 8.72 -22.91
#